data_AF-A0A850NVH7-F1
#
_entry.id   AF-A0A850NVH7-F1
#
_cell.length_a   1.000
_cell.length_b   1.000
_cell.length_c   1.000
_cell.angle_alpha   90.00
_cell.angle_beta   90.00
_cell.angle_gamma   90.00
#
_symmetry.space_group_name_H-M   'P 1'
#
loop_
_entity.id
_entity.type
_entity.pdbx_description
1 polymer ?
#
loop_
_entity_poly.entity_id
_entity_poly.type
_entity_poly.pdbx_seq_one_letter_code
_entity_poly.pdbx_strand_id
1 'polypeptide(L)'
;VLLRRAGSDAALAVRLADLATMQADFAGQHLRRFGFGSPDQVLVAEAVLVEAEAIAETFETPLLPARGETPLVAIDEVSIWHDGAAHRSRVLRRDDLRAGDVIDGPALIAEAIGTIFIAPGWRAGMGGGGEIVLDRVAARAAGTGRCDDTAPDPVRLEMFANLFMHVAEQCGLVLRQTARSVNIRERLDFSCAIFDATGGLVANAPHVPVHLGAMGESVRHILKKRAGMLRPGDVIALNDPYAGGTHLPDITVLTPVFGPDGRTLRFWMGARGHHADIGGATPGSTPPDSRSLDEEGVVIDDFLIVSEGRLREAEFCDLLAGARFPARSPDTNVADLVAQIAANANGVAALETIVAHHGWEVVCAYLGHVQDNAEARIRQVIDRLTDGRIVYPMDDGRELHVAVSIDREARRARIDFTGTSAQDEGNFNAPPAVTRAVVLYVFRCLVGADIPLNEGCLRPLEIVIPEGSFLAPLPGAAVVAGNTEISQAVCNALFLALGALACSQGTMNNLLFGDATRQYYETICGGAGAGPGFDGASAVQTHMTNTRMTDPEVMELRYPVRVEEFSIRRGSGGDGLHRGGDGAVRRLRFLEPMTAVVVASRRT
;
A
#
# COMPACT_ATOMS: atom_id res chain seq x y z
N VAL A 1 -29.44 3.03 -12.84
CA VAL A 1 -28.73 3.83 -13.86
C VAL A 1 -27.28 3.94 -13.42
N LEU A 2 -26.33 3.74 -14.32
CA LEU A 2 -24.93 4.06 -14.07
C LEU A 2 -24.71 5.54 -14.42
N LEU A 3 -24.42 6.33 -13.40
CA LEU A 3 -24.04 7.73 -13.54
C LEU A 3 -22.54 7.87 -13.31
N ARG A 4 -21.87 8.67 -14.11
CA ARG A 4 -20.47 9.06 -13.90
C ARG A 4 -20.31 10.56 -14.08
N ARG A 5 -19.19 11.10 -13.63
CA ARG A 5 -18.83 12.48 -13.94
C ARG A 5 -18.36 12.57 -15.38
N ALA A 6 -18.67 13.69 -16.06
CA ALA A 6 -18.01 14.00 -17.32
C ALA A 6 -16.48 14.00 -17.12
N GLY A 7 -15.76 13.29 -18.01
CA GLY A 7 -14.29 13.11 -17.91
C GLY A 7 -13.82 11.99 -16.96
N SER A 8 -14.71 11.37 -16.18
CA SER A 8 -14.38 10.20 -15.35
C SER A 8 -14.82 8.90 -16.02
N ASP A 9 -14.04 7.84 -15.83
CA ASP A 9 -14.38 6.46 -16.25
C ASP A 9 -15.07 5.65 -15.13
N ALA A 10 -15.24 6.24 -13.93
CA ALA A 10 -15.84 5.58 -12.77
C ALA A 10 -17.34 5.90 -12.68
N ALA A 11 -18.18 4.90 -12.91
CA ALA A 11 -19.62 5.02 -12.78
C ALA A 11 -20.16 4.41 -11.48
N LEU A 12 -21.15 5.07 -10.91
CA LEU A 12 -21.89 4.63 -9.73
C LEU A 12 -23.32 4.26 -10.13
N ALA A 13 -23.79 3.14 -9.60
CA ALA A 13 -25.16 2.69 -9.79
C ALA A 13 -26.11 3.43 -8.83
N VAL A 14 -27.00 4.24 -9.40
CA VAL A 14 -28.12 4.86 -8.66
C VAL A 14 -29.44 4.20 -9.05
N ARG A 15 -30.39 4.18 -8.12
CA ARG A 15 -31.75 3.74 -8.42
C ARG A 15 -32.37 4.70 -9.45
N LEU A 16 -33.02 4.17 -10.48
CA LEU A 16 -33.72 5.02 -11.46
C LEU A 16 -34.84 5.78 -10.74
N ALA A 17 -34.73 7.11 -10.72
CA ALA A 17 -35.66 8.04 -10.06
C ALA A 17 -35.70 9.36 -10.84
N ASP A 18 -36.33 10.41 -10.29
CA ASP A 18 -36.20 11.76 -10.82
C ASP A 18 -34.74 12.28 -10.71
N LEU A 19 -34.42 13.32 -11.48
CA LEU A 19 -33.04 13.84 -11.59
C LEU A 19 -32.47 14.27 -10.23
N ALA A 20 -33.24 14.95 -9.39
CA ALA A 20 -32.75 15.46 -8.11
C ALA A 20 -32.44 14.32 -7.14
N THR A 21 -33.31 13.30 -7.09
CA THR A 21 -33.07 12.09 -6.30
C THR A 21 -31.83 11.33 -6.79
N MET A 22 -31.67 11.17 -8.10
CA MET A 22 -30.48 10.51 -8.67
C MET A 22 -29.20 11.29 -8.42
N GLN A 23 -29.23 12.62 -8.50
CA GLN A 23 -28.09 13.50 -8.18
C GLN A 23 -27.70 13.41 -6.70
N ALA A 24 -28.69 13.41 -5.79
CA ALA A 24 -28.46 13.29 -4.35
C ALA A 24 -27.92 11.90 -3.98
N ASP A 25 -28.46 10.83 -4.56
CA ASP A 25 -27.97 9.47 -4.36
C ASP A 25 -26.54 9.32 -4.91
N PHE A 26 -26.28 9.84 -6.12
CA PHE A 26 -24.92 9.89 -6.67
C PHE A 26 -23.96 10.66 -5.75
N ALA A 27 -24.33 11.85 -5.28
CA ALA A 27 -23.50 12.66 -4.39
C ALA A 27 -23.23 11.95 -3.06
N GLY A 28 -24.25 11.31 -2.47
CA GLY A 28 -24.11 10.55 -1.23
C GLY A 28 -23.24 9.30 -1.40
N GLN A 29 -23.42 8.55 -2.50
CA GLN A 29 -22.55 7.43 -2.84
C GLN A 29 -21.12 7.88 -3.15
N HIS A 30 -20.96 9.00 -3.84
CA HIS A 30 -19.65 9.56 -4.17
C HIS A 30 -18.91 10.01 -2.90
N LEU A 31 -19.59 10.69 -1.98
CA LEU A 31 -19.01 11.05 -0.68
C LEU A 31 -18.61 9.80 0.12
N ARG A 32 -19.46 8.77 0.16
CA ARG A 32 -19.15 7.49 0.84
C ARG A 32 -17.98 6.74 0.20
N ARG A 33 -17.87 6.78 -1.14
CA ARG A 33 -16.89 5.98 -1.90
C ARG A 33 -15.55 6.70 -2.06
N PHE A 34 -15.58 8.01 -2.27
CA PHE A 34 -14.41 8.83 -2.59
C PHE A 34 -14.05 9.85 -1.51
N GLY A 35 -14.86 10.03 -0.46
CA GLY A 35 -14.55 10.89 0.70
C GLY A 35 -14.82 12.38 0.51
N PHE A 36 -15.30 12.80 -0.66
CA PHE A 36 -15.64 14.21 -0.94
C PHE A 36 -16.82 14.32 -1.92
N GLY A 37 -17.39 15.53 -1.99
CA GLY A 37 -18.44 15.88 -2.95
C GLY A 37 -18.00 17.00 -3.90
N SER A 38 -18.64 17.06 -5.07
CA SER A 38 -18.46 18.12 -6.07
C SER A 38 -19.84 18.61 -6.52
N PRO A 39 -20.40 19.64 -5.86
CA PRO A 39 -21.80 20.05 -6.06
C PRO A 39 -22.11 20.58 -7.46
N ASP A 40 -21.11 21.08 -8.21
CA ASP A 40 -21.31 21.78 -9.49
C ASP A 40 -20.92 20.96 -10.74
N GLN A 41 -20.81 19.63 -10.63
CA GLN A 41 -20.31 18.80 -11.74
C GLN A 41 -21.40 18.24 -12.66
N VAL A 42 -21.10 18.21 -13.97
CA VAL A 42 -21.94 17.60 -15.01
C VAL A 42 -21.89 16.07 -14.89
N LEU A 43 -23.06 15.46 -14.71
CA LEU A 43 -23.22 14.00 -14.69
C LEU A 43 -23.59 13.47 -16.07
N VAL A 44 -23.00 12.32 -16.42
CA VAL A 44 -23.25 11.57 -17.64
C VAL A 44 -23.93 10.25 -17.26
N ALA A 45 -25.09 9.97 -17.85
CA ALA A 45 -25.69 8.64 -17.78
C ALA A 45 -24.97 7.72 -18.78
N GLU A 46 -24.16 6.80 -18.27
CA GLU A 46 -23.36 5.89 -19.10
C GLU A 46 -24.19 4.69 -19.58
N ALA A 47 -24.96 4.09 -18.66
CA ALA A 47 -25.78 2.92 -18.97
C ALA A 47 -27.03 2.85 -18.09
N VAL A 48 -28.04 2.14 -18.57
CA VAL A 48 -29.22 1.77 -17.80
C VAL A 48 -29.22 0.24 -17.64
N LEU A 49 -29.03 -0.22 -16.40
CA LEU A 49 -29.21 -1.64 -16.08
C LEU A 49 -30.69 -1.92 -15.85
N VAL A 50 -31.19 -2.97 -16.50
CA VAL A 50 -32.55 -3.49 -16.34
C VAL A 50 -32.43 -4.92 -15.85
N GLU A 51 -32.96 -5.18 -14.67
CA GLU A 51 -33.05 -6.52 -14.09
C GLU A 51 -34.51 -6.96 -14.12
N ALA A 52 -34.77 -8.15 -14.64
CA ALA A 52 -36.08 -8.77 -14.68
C ALA A 52 -36.04 -10.03 -13.82
N GLU A 53 -36.72 -9.98 -12.68
CA GLU A 53 -36.88 -11.13 -11.80
C GLU A 53 -38.20 -11.84 -12.13
N ALA A 54 -38.14 -13.17 -12.25
CA ALA A 54 -39.32 -14.02 -12.36
C ALA A 54 -39.21 -15.12 -11.29
N ILE A 55 -40.30 -15.39 -10.60
CA ILE A 55 -40.37 -16.50 -9.64
C ILE A 55 -40.48 -17.79 -10.47
N ALA A 56 -39.42 -18.61 -10.47
CA ALA A 56 -39.38 -19.85 -11.23
C ALA A 56 -40.18 -20.96 -10.53
N GLU A 57 -39.88 -21.26 -9.27
CA GLU A 57 -40.57 -22.27 -8.46
C GLU A 57 -40.63 -21.82 -7.00
N THR A 58 -41.81 -21.93 -6.39
CA THR A 58 -42.00 -21.77 -4.94
C THR A 58 -41.81 -23.13 -4.27
N PHE A 59 -40.79 -23.27 -3.44
CA PHE A 59 -40.61 -24.43 -2.57
C PHE A 59 -41.21 -24.15 -1.20
N GLU A 60 -42.14 -25.00 -0.76
CA GLU A 60 -42.58 -24.99 0.63
C GLU A 60 -41.54 -25.72 1.49
N THR A 61 -40.93 -24.99 2.43
CA THR A 61 -40.00 -25.59 3.39
C THR A 61 -40.78 -26.51 4.34
N PRO A 62 -40.44 -27.82 4.42
CA PRO A 62 -41.11 -28.73 5.34
C PRO A 62 -40.93 -28.28 6.78
N LEU A 63 -42.04 -28.17 7.53
CA LEU A 63 -41.99 -27.81 8.93
C LEU A 63 -41.75 -29.05 9.80
N LEU A 64 -40.83 -28.93 10.77
CA LEU A 64 -40.67 -29.91 11.82
C LEU A 64 -41.91 -29.91 12.72
N PRO A 65 -42.38 -31.09 13.17
CA PRO A 65 -43.46 -31.16 14.13
C PRO A 65 -43.02 -30.60 15.48
N ALA A 66 -43.95 -30.00 16.22
CA ALA A 66 -43.74 -29.61 17.61
C ALA A 66 -43.52 -30.85 18.50
N ARG A 67 -42.76 -30.69 19.59
CA ARG A 67 -42.60 -31.76 20.58
C ARG A 67 -43.93 -32.02 21.29
N GLY A 68 -44.38 -33.28 21.26
CA GLY A 68 -45.52 -33.75 22.07
C GLY A 68 -45.11 -33.99 23.52
N GLU A 69 -45.71 -34.99 24.16
CA GLU A 69 -45.42 -35.33 25.57
C GLU A 69 -44.07 -36.04 25.79
N THR A 70 -43.40 -36.46 24.70
CA THR A 70 -42.14 -37.20 24.79
C THR A 70 -40.96 -36.26 25.10
N PRO A 71 -40.27 -36.45 26.24
CA PRO A 71 -39.16 -35.59 26.62
C PRO A 71 -37.98 -35.73 25.66
N LEU A 72 -37.20 -34.66 25.52
CA LEU A 72 -35.92 -34.71 24.83
C LEU A 72 -34.90 -35.45 25.70
N VAL A 73 -34.35 -36.56 25.19
CA VAL A 73 -33.42 -37.42 25.93
C VAL A 73 -32.01 -37.26 25.35
N ALA A 74 -31.03 -37.12 26.23
CA ALA A 74 -29.62 -37.15 25.85
C ALA A 74 -29.20 -38.57 25.46
N ILE A 75 -28.51 -38.69 24.33
CA ILE A 75 -27.94 -39.96 23.87
C ILE A 75 -26.65 -40.31 24.60
N ASP A 76 -25.97 -39.31 25.18
CA ASP A 76 -24.75 -39.47 25.96
C ASP A 76 -24.52 -38.25 26.88
N GLU A 77 -23.55 -38.35 27.80
CA GLU A 77 -23.02 -37.23 28.58
C GLU A 77 -21.49 -37.26 28.55
N VAL A 78 -20.89 -36.18 28.07
CA VAL A 78 -19.43 -36.07 27.91
C VAL A 78 -18.87 -34.86 28.66
N SER A 79 -17.59 -34.89 28.97
CA SER A 79 -16.89 -33.74 29.56
C SER A 79 -16.19 -32.94 28.46
N ILE A 80 -16.53 -31.66 28.33
CA ILE A 80 -15.96 -30.73 27.33
C ILE A 80 -15.13 -29.68 28.04
N TRP A 81 -13.90 -29.45 27.58
CA TRP A 81 -13.07 -28.35 28.08
C TRP A 81 -13.41 -27.05 27.37
N HIS A 82 -13.88 -26.04 28.11
CA HIS A 82 -14.22 -24.73 27.57
C HIS A 82 -13.92 -23.63 28.60
N ASP A 83 -13.29 -22.55 28.14
CA ASP A 83 -12.93 -21.38 28.94
C ASP A 83 -12.15 -21.73 30.24
N GLY A 84 -11.17 -22.63 30.11
CA GLY A 84 -10.29 -23.03 31.21
C GLY A 84 -10.90 -23.98 32.23
N ALA A 85 -12.11 -24.50 32.00
CA ALA A 85 -12.77 -25.46 32.89
C ALA A 85 -13.38 -26.64 32.12
N ALA A 86 -13.54 -27.77 32.82
CA ALA A 86 -14.30 -28.92 32.33
C ALA A 86 -15.80 -28.72 32.61
N HIS A 87 -16.62 -28.88 31.57
CA HIS A 87 -18.08 -28.79 31.62
C HIS A 87 -18.69 -30.15 31.29
N ARG A 88 -19.58 -30.67 32.14
CA ARG A 88 -20.41 -31.82 31.77
C ARG A 88 -21.48 -31.38 30.79
N SER A 89 -21.55 -32.04 29.64
CA SER A 89 -22.38 -31.65 28.50
C SER A 89 -23.18 -32.83 28.01
N ARG A 90 -24.50 -32.64 27.89
CA ARG A 90 -25.39 -33.63 27.28
C ARG A 90 -25.14 -33.67 25.77
N VAL A 91 -25.10 -34.86 25.21
CA VAL A 91 -25.08 -35.08 23.76
C VAL A 91 -26.49 -35.41 23.31
N LEU A 92 -26.99 -34.65 22.36
CA LEU A 92 -28.32 -34.79 21.78
C LEU A 92 -28.17 -35.18 20.32
N ARG A 93 -29.04 -36.03 19.79
CA ARG A 93 -29.07 -36.32 18.35
C ARG A 93 -29.93 -35.28 17.64
N ARG A 94 -29.43 -34.71 16.54
CA ARG A 94 -30.14 -33.70 15.75
C ARG A 94 -31.51 -34.16 15.28
N ASP A 95 -31.63 -35.42 14.88
CA ASP A 95 -32.88 -36.01 14.36
C ASP A 95 -33.97 -36.18 15.42
N ASP A 96 -33.60 -36.13 16.70
CA ASP A 96 -34.54 -36.23 17.82
C ASP A 96 -35.11 -34.87 18.21
N LEU A 97 -34.55 -33.77 17.68
CA LEU A 97 -35.01 -32.40 17.94
C LEU A 97 -36.27 -32.07 17.15
N ARG A 98 -37.13 -31.24 17.74
CA ARG A 98 -38.46 -30.87 17.26
C ARG A 98 -38.65 -29.36 17.32
N ALA A 99 -39.61 -28.84 16.56
CA ALA A 99 -39.88 -27.41 16.53
C ALA A 99 -40.23 -26.91 17.95
N GLY A 100 -39.60 -25.82 18.37
CA GLY A 100 -39.76 -25.22 19.70
C GLY A 100 -38.87 -25.81 20.80
N ASP A 101 -38.04 -26.82 20.52
CA ASP A 101 -37.07 -27.30 21.50
C ASP A 101 -36.06 -26.22 21.88
N VAL A 102 -35.77 -26.14 23.18
CA VAL A 102 -34.83 -25.20 23.76
C VAL A 102 -33.75 -25.96 24.51
N ILE A 103 -32.49 -25.71 24.17
CA ILE A 103 -31.33 -26.39 24.75
C ILE A 103 -30.38 -25.33 25.28
N ASP A 104 -30.29 -25.22 26.60
CA ASP A 104 -29.26 -24.41 27.26
C ASP A 104 -27.91 -25.13 27.24
N GLY A 105 -26.85 -24.38 26.93
CA GLY A 105 -25.47 -24.84 27.04
C GLY A 105 -25.02 -24.98 28.51
N PRO A 106 -24.03 -25.84 28.80
CA PRO A 106 -23.18 -26.56 27.84
C PRO A 106 -23.83 -27.86 27.31
N ALA A 107 -23.90 -28.02 25.99
CA ALA A 107 -24.47 -29.20 25.33
C ALA A 107 -23.87 -29.42 23.93
N LEU A 108 -23.94 -30.66 23.42
CA LEU A 108 -23.59 -31.01 22.05
C LEU A 108 -24.84 -31.50 21.30
N ILE A 109 -24.99 -31.06 20.06
CA ILE A 109 -25.94 -31.64 19.11
C ILE A 109 -25.12 -32.37 18.06
N ALA A 110 -25.22 -33.69 18.01
CA ALA A 110 -24.59 -34.53 17.00
C ALA A 110 -25.51 -34.70 15.79
N GLU A 111 -24.96 -34.48 14.60
CA GLU A 111 -25.65 -34.61 13.32
C GLU A 111 -24.79 -35.41 12.33
N ALA A 112 -25.39 -35.87 11.23
CA ALA A 112 -24.70 -36.78 10.30
C ALA A 112 -23.44 -36.18 9.66
N ILE A 113 -23.36 -34.85 9.55
CA ILE A 113 -22.27 -34.13 8.86
C ILE A 113 -21.54 -33.14 9.77
N GLY A 114 -21.79 -33.14 11.07
CA GLY A 114 -21.29 -32.11 11.97
C GLY A 114 -21.61 -32.33 13.43
N THR A 115 -21.18 -31.40 14.27
CA THR A 115 -21.53 -31.36 15.69
C THR A 115 -21.59 -29.91 16.15
N ILE A 116 -22.71 -29.49 16.71
CA ILE A 116 -22.91 -28.14 17.23
C ILE A 116 -22.65 -28.15 18.73
N PHE A 117 -21.64 -27.42 19.17
CA PHE A 117 -21.40 -27.17 20.59
C PHE A 117 -22.12 -25.89 21.04
N ILE A 118 -23.08 -26.05 21.93
CA ILE A 118 -23.76 -24.94 22.61
C ILE A 118 -22.95 -24.62 23.85
N ALA A 119 -22.14 -23.55 23.79
CA ALA A 119 -21.30 -23.14 24.89
C ALA A 119 -22.12 -22.65 26.11
N PRO A 120 -21.56 -22.69 27.34
CA PRO A 120 -22.20 -22.07 28.50
C PRO A 120 -22.67 -20.63 28.23
N GLY A 121 -23.88 -20.29 28.66
CA GLY A 121 -24.48 -18.96 28.45
C GLY A 121 -25.10 -18.74 27.06
N TRP A 122 -25.05 -19.75 26.19
CA TRP A 122 -25.81 -19.81 24.95
C TRP A 122 -26.98 -20.77 25.06
N ARG A 123 -27.99 -20.53 24.25
CA ARG A 123 -29.21 -21.33 24.12
C ARG A 123 -29.45 -21.61 22.65
N ALA A 124 -29.68 -22.87 22.31
CA ALA A 124 -30.19 -23.25 21.00
C ALA A 124 -31.71 -23.34 21.01
N GLY A 125 -32.36 -22.67 20.07
CA GLY A 125 -33.78 -22.82 19.76
C GLY A 125 -33.95 -23.54 18.42
N MET A 126 -34.81 -24.56 18.40
CA MET A 126 -35.21 -25.24 17.17
C MET A 126 -36.35 -24.49 16.49
N GLY A 127 -36.04 -23.91 15.33
CA GLY A 127 -37.04 -23.26 14.49
C GLY A 127 -37.91 -24.25 13.72
N GLY A 128 -39.00 -23.73 13.15
CA GLY A 128 -40.03 -24.53 12.49
C GLY A 128 -39.52 -25.21 11.22
N GLY A 129 -38.61 -24.57 10.46
CA GLY A 129 -38.02 -25.12 9.24
C GLY A 129 -36.82 -26.04 9.48
N GLY A 130 -36.48 -26.33 10.74
CA GLY A 130 -35.31 -27.13 11.10
C GLY A 130 -34.01 -26.33 11.25
N GLU A 131 -34.07 -25.01 11.20
CA GLU A 131 -32.98 -24.14 11.61
C GLU A 131 -32.71 -24.25 13.14
N ILE A 132 -31.44 -24.16 13.51
CA ILE A 132 -31.02 -23.99 14.91
C ILE A 132 -30.58 -22.54 15.06
N VAL A 133 -31.29 -21.78 15.90
CA VAL A 133 -30.94 -20.41 16.25
C VAL A 133 -30.19 -20.43 17.57
N LEU A 134 -28.99 -19.85 17.60
CA LEU A 134 -28.19 -19.73 18.82
C LEU A 134 -28.33 -18.32 19.39
N ASP A 135 -28.98 -18.23 20.54
CA ASP A 135 -29.14 -16.99 21.29
C ASP A 135 -28.20 -16.96 22.48
N ARG A 136 -27.53 -15.83 22.68
CA ARG A 136 -26.75 -15.60 23.90
C ARG A 136 -27.70 -15.16 25.01
N VAL A 137 -27.95 -16.04 25.97
CA VAL A 137 -28.89 -15.83 27.09
C VAL A 137 -28.23 -15.35 28.37
N ALA A 138 -26.91 -15.54 28.49
CA ALA A 138 -26.12 -14.91 29.55
C ALA A 138 -25.21 -13.84 28.92
N ALA A 139 -25.19 -12.65 29.54
CA ALA A 139 -24.15 -11.68 29.29
C ALA A 139 -22.80 -12.39 29.45
N ARG A 140 -21.89 -12.19 28.49
CA ARG A 140 -20.53 -12.68 28.63
C ARG A 140 -20.04 -12.14 29.97
N ALA A 141 -19.68 -13.03 30.91
CA ALA A 141 -18.96 -12.59 32.09
C ALA A 141 -17.78 -11.79 31.54
N ALA A 142 -17.72 -10.48 31.83
CA ALA A 142 -16.55 -9.69 31.50
C ALA A 142 -15.38 -10.47 32.10
N GLY A 143 -14.55 -11.05 31.23
CA GLY A 143 -13.69 -12.18 31.59
C GLY A 143 -13.07 -11.96 32.96
N THR A 144 -13.39 -12.82 33.92
CA THR A 144 -12.73 -12.83 35.23
C THR A 144 -11.29 -13.25 34.98
N GLY A 145 -10.46 -12.26 34.65
CA GLY A 145 -9.10 -12.42 34.16
C GLY A 145 -8.78 -11.29 33.19
N ARG A 146 -8.54 -10.09 33.73
CA ARG A 146 -7.82 -9.01 33.04
C ARG A 146 -6.43 -9.55 32.67
N CYS A 147 -6.31 -10.21 31.52
CA CYS A 147 -5.19 -9.85 30.67
C CYS A 147 -5.47 -8.40 30.30
N ASP A 148 -4.54 -7.51 30.63
CA ASP A 148 -4.55 -6.17 30.09
C ASP A 148 -4.75 -6.30 28.58
N ASP A 149 -5.91 -5.88 28.06
CA ASP A 149 -6.23 -6.06 26.63
C ASP A 149 -5.25 -5.30 25.74
N THR A 150 -4.47 -4.39 26.34
CA THR A 150 -3.37 -3.66 25.72
C THR A 150 -2.02 -4.36 25.85
N ALA A 151 -1.89 -5.44 26.64
CA ALA A 151 -0.66 -6.22 26.70
C ALA A 151 -0.44 -7.03 25.41
N PRO A 152 0.83 -7.27 25.02
CA PRO A 152 1.13 -8.02 23.81
C PRO A 152 0.73 -9.49 23.97
N ASP A 153 -0.20 -9.92 23.13
CA ASP A 153 -0.60 -11.33 22.95
C ASP A 153 -0.25 -11.79 21.53
N PRO A 154 0.44 -12.93 21.34
CA PRO A 154 0.88 -13.38 20.01
C PRO A 154 -0.26 -13.56 19.00
N VAL A 155 -1.43 -14.02 19.44
CA VAL A 155 -2.58 -14.23 18.54
C VAL A 155 -3.14 -12.89 18.10
N ARG A 156 -3.37 -11.98 19.05
CA ARG A 156 -3.84 -10.63 18.74
C ARG A 156 -2.83 -9.84 17.93
N LEU A 157 -1.54 -10.02 18.18
CA LEU A 157 -0.47 -9.34 17.43
C LEU A 157 -0.56 -9.69 15.95
N GLU A 158 -0.71 -10.98 15.65
CA GLU A 158 -0.90 -11.47 14.28
C GLU A 158 -2.22 -10.94 13.70
N MET A 159 -3.32 -10.95 14.47
CA MET A 159 -4.60 -10.41 14.03
C MET A 159 -4.49 -8.92 13.66
N PHE A 160 -3.92 -8.08 14.53
CA PHE A 160 -3.78 -6.64 14.28
C PHE A 160 -2.82 -6.34 13.14
N ALA A 161 -1.70 -7.07 13.04
CA ALA A 161 -0.79 -6.96 11.91
C ALA A 161 -1.53 -7.21 10.58
N ASN A 162 -2.32 -8.29 10.50
CA ASN A 162 -3.11 -8.61 9.32
C ASN A 162 -4.24 -7.59 9.07
N LEU A 163 -4.89 -7.06 10.12
CA LEU A 163 -5.91 -6.02 9.97
C LEU A 163 -5.34 -4.74 9.38
N PHE A 164 -4.21 -4.24 9.90
CA PHE A 164 -3.57 -3.03 9.38
C PHE A 164 -3.05 -3.22 7.95
N MET A 165 -2.47 -4.38 7.65
CA MET A 165 -2.06 -4.72 6.28
C MET A 165 -3.26 -4.78 5.33
N HIS A 166 -4.35 -5.43 5.75
CA HIS A 166 -5.57 -5.52 4.97
C HIS A 166 -6.15 -4.14 4.64
N VAL A 167 -6.16 -3.19 5.59
CA VAL A 167 -6.58 -1.81 5.33
C VAL A 167 -5.72 -1.18 4.24
N ALA A 168 -4.39 -1.27 4.34
CA ALA A 168 -3.49 -0.69 3.34
C ALA A 168 -3.67 -1.33 1.95
N GLU A 169 -3.91 -2.65 1.87
CA GLU A 169 -4.19 -3.37 0.63
C GLU A 169 -5.54 -2.97 0.01
N GLN A 170 -6.59 -2.81 0.82
CA GLN A 170 -7.90 -2.35 0.34
C GLN A 170 -7.81 -0.94 -0.24
N CYS A 171 -7.05 -0.03 0.40
CA CYS A 171 -6.75 1.28 -0.18
C CYS A 171 -6.10 1.15 -1.56
N GLY A 172 -5.10 0.27 -1.69
CA GLY A 172 -4.43 0.03 -2.96
C GLY A 172 -5.36 -0.51 -4.05
N LEU A 173 -6.28 -1.40 -3.70
CA LEU A 173 -7.31 -1.90 -4.63
C LEU A 173 -8.25 -0.79 -5.10
N VAL A 174 -8.70 0.08 -4.20
CA VAL A 174 -9.54 1.23 -4.54
C VAL A 174 -8.78 2.19 -5.46
N LEU A 175 -7.53 2.51 -5.14
CA LEU A 175 -6.68 3.38 -5.96
C LEU A 175 -6.55 2.81 -7.37
N ARG A 176 -6.18 1.53 -7.50
CA ARG A 176 -6.05 0.85 -8.79
C ARG A 176 -7.33 0.89 -9.62
N GLN A 177 -8.49 0.66 -8.98
CA GLN A 177 -9.79 0.60 -9.68
C GLN A 177 -10.30 1.97 -10.13
N THR A 178 -9.86 3.05 -9.49
CA THR A 178 -10.40 4.40 -9.70
C THR A 178 -9.46 5.32 -10.46
N ALA A 179 -8.16 4.99 -10.52
CA ALA A 179 -7.17 5.76 -11.26
C ALA A 179 -7.37 5.70 -12.78
N ARG A 180 -6.93 6.75 -13.47
CA ARG A 180 -7.08 6.92 -14.92
C ARG A 180 -5.78 6.59 -15.67
N SER A 181 -4.63 6.90 -15.07
CA SER A 181 -3.34 6.67 -15.72
C SER A 181 -2.98 5.18 -15.81
N VAL A 182 -2.24 4.85 -16.88
CA VAL A 182 -1.68 3.50 -17.08
C VAL A 182 -0.73 3.14 -15.94
N ASN A 183 0.02 4.11 -15.42
CA ASN A 183 0.98 3.95 -14.33
C ASN A 183 0.34 3.37 -13.06
N ILE A 184 -0.75 4.00 -12.59
CA ILE A 184 -1.39 3.56 -11.35
C ILE A 184 -2.28 2.33 -11.62
N ARG A 185 -3.12 2.38 -12.65
CA ARG A 185 -4.15 1.35 -12.91
C ARG A 185 -3.58 0.01 -13.39
N GLU A 186 -2.65 0.05 -14.33
CA GLU A 186 -2.14 -1.15 -15.01
C GLU A 186 -0.78 -1.58 -14.43
N ARG A 187 0.12 -0.61 -14.23
CA ARG A 187 1.49 -0.90 -13.77
C ARG A 187 1.64 -1.04 -12.26
N LEU A 188 0.66 -0.59 -11.48
CA LEU A 188 0.67 -0.61 -10.01
C LEU A 188 1.81 0.22 -9.40
N ASP A 189 2.11 1.37 -10.02
CA ASP A 189 3.12 2.29 -9.53
C ASP A 189 2.54 3.25 -8.49
N PHE A 190 2.19 2.69 -7.34
CA PHE A 190 1.63 3.42 -6.20
C PHE A 190 1.89 2.66 -4.90
N SER A 191 1.80 3.34 -3.76
CA SER A 191 1.80 2.70 -2.43
C SER A 191 0.76 3.36 -1.53
N CYS A 192 0.07 2.54 -0.72
CA CYS A 192 -0.82 3.00 0.34
C CYS A 192 -0.25 2.60 1.71
N ALA A 193 -0.35 3.49 2.69
CA ALA A 193 0.22 3.29 4.01
C ALA A 193 -0.59 3.96 5.12
N ILE A 194 -0.46 3.38 6.31
CA ILE A 194 -1.03 3.87 7.56
C ILE A 194 0.12 4.41 8.41
N PHE A 195 -0.09 5.57 9.01
CA PHE A 195 0.87 6.17 9.95
C PHE A 195 0.19 6.47 11.27
N ASP A 196 0.96 6.41 12.35
CA ASP A 196 0.53 6.91 13.65
C ASP A 196 0.46 8.45 13.67
N ALA A 197 -0.04 9.03 14.76
CA ALA A 197 -0.19 10.48 14.92
C ALA A 197 1.13 11.28 14.79
N THR A 198 2.29 10.64 14.95
CA THR A 198 3.63 11.23 14.84
C THR A 198 4.23 11.12 13.43
N GLY A 199 3.53 10.43 12.52
CA GLY A 199 4.02 10.12 11.18
C GLY A 199 4.87 8.86 11.09
N GLY A 200 4.87 8.02 12.13
CA GLY A 200 5.57 6.74 12.09
C GLY A 200 4.81 5.70 11.27
N LEU A 201 5.53 5.01 10.37
CA LEU A 201 4.94 4.00 9.49
C LEU A 201 4.45 2.81 10.32
N VAL A 202 3.17 2.47 10.18
CA VAL A 202 2.52 1.33 10.86
C VAL A 202 2.44 0.12 9.94
N ALA A 203 1.88 0.32 8.76
CA ALA A 203 1.64 -0.73 7.76
C ALA A 203 1.59 -0.12 6.36
N ASN A 204 1.91 -0.91 5.35
CA ASN A 204 1.90 -0.50 3.95
C ASN A 204 1.51 -1.65 3.03
N ALA A 205 0.85 -1.36 1.91
CA ALA A 205 0.70 -2.33 0.83
C ALA A 205 2.06 -2.50 0.10
N PRO A 206 2.53 -3.74 -0.13
CA PRO A 206 3.83 -3.99 -0.74
C PRO A 206 3.75 -3.84 -2.27
N HIS A 207 3.90 -2.61 -2.76
CA HIS A 207 3.96 -2.33 -4.19
C HIS A 207 5.34 -1.82 -4.60
N VAL A 208 5.75 -0.62 -4.20
CA VAL A 208 7.06 -0.06 -4.59
C VAL A 208 7.93 0.20 -3.36
N PRO A 209 9.06 -0.51 -3.17
CA PRO A 209 9.88 -0.40 -1.96
C PRO A 209 10.49 0.98 -1.69
N VAL A 210 10.76 1.77 -2.72
CA VAL A 210 11.38 3.10 -2.53
C VAL A 210 10.42 4.12 -1.89
N HIS A 211 9.10 3.90 -1.97
CA HIS A 211 8.11 4.71 -1.27
C HIS A 211 8.20 4.51 0.26
N LEU A 212 8.82 3.41 0.70
CA LEU A 212 8.79 2.94 2.08
C LEU A 212 9.81 3.69 2.92
N GLY A 213 9.35 4.51 3.86
CA GLY A 213 10.18 5.41 4.68
C GLY A 213 10.12 6.86 4.21
N ALA A 214 10.01 7.12 2.90
CA ALA A 214 9.88 8.48 2.38
C ALA A 214 8.53 9.13 2.75
N MET A 215 7.43 8.37 2.66
CA MET A 215 6.10 8.90 3.01
C MET A 215 5.96 9.29 4.50
N GLY A 216 6.70 8.66 5.42
CA GLY A 216 6.70 9.04 6.84
C GLY A 216 7.31 10.44 7.06
N GLU A 217 8.37 10.76 6.30
CA GLU A 217 8.96 12.10 6.29
C GLU A 217 7.99 13.14 5.73
N SER A 218 7.18 12.79 4.72
CA SER A 218 6.10 13.66 4.23
C SER A 218 5.07 13.98 5.32
N VAL A 219 4.65 12.98 6.10
CA VAL A 219 3.73 13.21 7.23
C VAL A 219 4.35 14.13 8.28
N ARG A 220 5.61 13.89 8.66
CA ARG A 220 6.34 14.74 9.62
C ARG A 220 6.52 16.17 9.13
N HIS A 221 6.79 16.33 7.84
CA HIS A 221 6.91 17.64 7.21
C HIS A 221 5.60 18.44 7.33
N ILE A 222 4.47 17.81 6.97
CA ILE A 222 3.15 18.43 7.09
C ILE A 222 2.75 18.67 8.55
N LEU A 223 3.02 17.74 9.45
CA LEU A 223 2.82 17.92 10.90
C LEU A 223 3.54 19.17 11.41
N LYS A 224 4.79 19.40 10.97
CA LYS A 224 5.57 20.58 11.34
C LYS A 224 5.02 21.86 10.73
N LYS A 225 4.65 21.86 9.44
CA LYS A 225 4.17 23.06 8.73
C LYS A 225 2.76 23.47 9.12
N ARG A 226 1.87 22.50 9.33
CA ARG A 226 0.45 22.72 9.61
C ARG A 226 0.07 22.49 11.08
N ALA A 227 1.04 22.55 11.99
CA ALA A 227 0.80 22.39 13.42
C ALA A 227 -0.34 23.32 13.91
N GLY A 228 -1.43 22.74 14.44
CA GLY A 228 -2.61 23.49 14.89
C GLY A 228 -3.56 23.99 13.80
N MET A 229 -3.21 23.84 12.52
CA MET A 229 -4.02 24.29 11.38
C MET A 229 -4.89 23.18 10.76
N LEU A 230 -4.51 21.91 10.94
CA LEU A 230 -5.25 20.76 10.41
C LEU A 230 -6.67 20.69 10.98
N ARG A 231 -7.65 20.34 10.14
CA ARG A 231 -9.05 20.13 10.49
C ARG A 231 -9.55 18.77 9.98
N PRO A 232 -10.57 18.18 10.63
CA PRO A 232 -11.27 17.03 10.06
C PRO A 232 -11.78 17.32 8.64
N GLY A 233 -11.56 16.39 7.72
CA GLY A 233 -11.93 16.55 6.30
C GLY A 233 -10.89 17.25 5.43
N ASP A 234 -9.75 17.66 5.99
CA ASP A 234 -8.61 18.14 5.20
C ASP A 234 -7.90 16.98 4.49
N VAL A 235 -7.39 17.25 3.29
CA VAL A 235 -6.48 16.35 2.56
C VAL A 235 -5.38 17.17 1.92
N ILE A 236 -4.13 16.71 2.05
CA ILE A 236 -2.93 17.44 1.63
C ILE A 236 -2.21 16.65 0.54
N ALA A 237 -1.75 17.33 -0.50
CA ALA A 237 -0.93 16.79 -1.57
C ALA A 237 0.48 17.42 -1.53
N LEU A 238 1.51 16.60 -1.72
CA LEU A 238 2.91 17.02 -1.85
C LEU A 238 3.74 16.03 -2.68
N ASN A 239 4.79 16.51 -3.33
CA ASN A 239 5.78 15.71 -4.07
C ASN A 239 7.22 16.20 -3.88
N ASP A 240 7.45 17.30 -3.15
CA ASP A 240 8.78 17.88 -2.97
C ASP A 240 9.76 16.83 -2.37
N PRO A 241 10.83 16.45 -3.10
CA PRO A 241 11.79 15.44 -2.65
C PRO A 241 12.54 15.85 -1.37
N TYR A 242 12.64 17.14 -1.09
CA TYR A 242 13.23 17.68 0.14
C TYR A 242 12.24 17.74 1.31
N ALA A 243 10.97 17.39 1.07
CA ALA A 243 9.89 17.29 2.04
C ALA A 243 9.35 15.85 2.18
N GLY A 244 10.18 14.84 1.89
CA GLY A 244 9.78 13.42 1.97
C GLY A 244 9.22 12.83 0.66
N GLY A 245 9.18 13.60 -0.42
CA GLY A 245 9.02 13.07 -1.77
C GLY A 245 10.22 12.19 -2.19
N THR A 246 10.03 11.39 -3.23
CA THR A 246 11.08 10.57 -3.87
C THR A 246 11.63 11.28 -5.11
N HIS A 247 10.72 11.70 -5.98
CA HIS A 247 10.92 12.55 -7.15
C HIS A 247 9.57 13.22 -7.49
N LEU A 248 9.54 14.21 -8.38
CA LEU A 248 8.32 15.00 -8.62
C LEU A 248 7.11 14.22 -9.16
N PRO A 249 7.26 13.20 -10.03
CA PRO A 249 6.10 12.42 -10.51
C PRO A 249 5.33 11.71 -9.39
N ASP A 250 5.98 11.39 -8.27
CA ASP A 250 5.36 10.69 -7.15
C ASP A 250 4.64 11.69 -6.22
N ILE A 251 3.35 11.91 -6.47
CA ILE A 251 2.54 12.76 -5.59
C ILE A 251 2.01 11.94 -4.43
N THR A 252 2.26 12.40 -3.20
CA THR A 252 1.76 11.83 -1.95
C THR A 252 0.53 12.61 -1.49
N VAL A 253 -0.58 11.91 -1.30
CA VAL A 253 -1.83 12.44 -0.74
C VAL A 253 -1.99 11.93 0.69
N LEU A 254 -2.10 12.85 1.64
CA LEU A 254 -2.16 12.60 3.08
C LEU A 254 -3.50 13.04 3.65
N THR A 255 -4.16 12.15 4.39
CA THR A 255 -5.44 12.42 5.06
C THR A 255 -5.27 12.22 6.57
N PRO A 256 -5.30 13.28 7.40
CA PRO A 256 -5.31 13.17 8.85
C PRO A 256 -6.63 12.56 9.35
N VAL A 257 -6.52 11.64 10.31
CA VAL A 257 -7.67 10.96 10.93
C VAL A 257 -7.82 11.42 12.37
N PHE A 258 -8.93 12.09 12.67
CA PHE A 258 -9.21 12.63 14.00
C PHE A 258 -10.08 11.69 14.82
N GLY A 259 -10.01 11.81 16.14
CA GLY A 259 -10.94 11.18 17.05
C GLY A 259 -12.34 11.82 17.01
N PRO A 260 -13.32 11.24 17.73
CA PRO A 260 -14.69 11.75 17.79
C PRO A 260 -14.80 13.19 18.33
N ASP A 261 -13.78 13.67 19.04
CA ASP A 261 -13.68 15.05 19.52
C ASP A 261 -13.35 16.06 18.42
N GLY A 262 -13.00 15.59 17.22
CA GLY A 262 -12.57 16.41 16.07
C GLY A 262 -11.26 17.16 16.30
N ARG A 263 -10.49 16.79 17.34
CA ARG A 263 -9.29 17.53 17.78
C ARG A 263 -8.08 16.63 17.96
N THR A 264 -8.29 15.41 18.46
CA THR A 264 -7.19 14.48 18.69
C THR A 264 -6.85 13.77 17.39
N LEU A 265 -5.69 14.08 16.82
CA LEU A 265 -5.15 13.35 15.68
C LEU A 265 -4.74 11.94 16.12
N ARG A 266 -5.29 10.92 15.46
CA ARG A 266 -5.06 9.50 15.77
C ARG A 266 -4.14 8.82 14.76
N PHE A 267 -4.40 9.03 13.48
CA PHE A 267 -3.68 8.40 12.38
C PHE A 267 -3.48 9.34 11.21
N TRP A 268 -2.70 8.89 10.24
CA TRP A 268 -2.73 9.36 8.87
C TRP A 268 -2.93 8.21 7.90
N MET A 269 -3.73 8.46 6.87
CA MET A 269 -3.71 7.66 5.65
C MET A 269 -2.86 8.36 4.60
N GLY A 270 -1.97 7.61 3.95
CA GLY A 270 -1.17 8.09 2.85
C GLY A 270 -1.33 7.23 1.61
N ALA A 271 -1.51 7.87 0.46
CA ALA A 271 -1.47 7.23 -0.85
C ALA A 271 -0.50 8.00 -1.73
N ARG A 272 0.56 7.35 -2.20
CA ARG A 272 1.50 7.89 -3.19
C ARG A 272 1.26 7.20 -4.52
N GLY A 273 1.11 7.98 -5.59
CA GLY A 273 0.94 7.47 -6.95
C GLY A 273 1.90 8.16 -7.90
N HIS A 274 2.42 7.40 -8.86
CA HIS A 274 3.27 7.96 -9.91
C HIS A 274 2.41 8.55 -11.03
N HIS A 275 2.41 9.87 -11.15
CA HIS A 275 1.74 10.57 -12.23
C HIS A 275 2.61 10.54 -13.48
N ALA A 276 1.99 10.23 -14.63
CA ALA A 276 2.74 10.07 -15.88
C ALA A 276 3.45 11.35 -16.35
N ASP A 277 3.00 12.54 -15.93
CA ASP A 277 3.63 13.84 -16.19
C ASP A 277 3.13 14.84 -15.14
N ILE A 278 4.03 15.60 -14.53
CA ILE A 278 3.74 16.75 -13.65
C ILE A 278 4.44 18.02 -14.16
N GLY A 279 4.73 18.05 -15.46
CA GLY A 279 5.45 19.12 -16.14
C GLY A 279 6.91 18.77 -16.44
N GLY A 280 7.78 19.77 -16.42
CA GLY A 280 9.22 19.60 -16.66
C GLY A 280 9.62 19.76 -18.12
N ALA A 281 10.94 19.82 -18.37
CA ALA A 281 11.50 20.14 -19.67
C ALA A 281 11.22 19.09 -20.75
N THR A 282 11.00 17.83 -20.36
CA THR A 282 10.66 16.72 -21.26
C THR A 282 9.32 16.08 -20.88
N PRO A 283 8.60 15.46 -21.84
CA PRO A 283 7.42 14.67 -21.53
C PRO A 283 7.75 13.57 -20.52
N GLY A 284 6.93 13.47 -19.47
CA GLY A 284 7.09 12.44 -18.46
C GLY A 284 7.84 12.89 -17.20
N SER A 285 8.26 14.16 -17.12
CA SER A 285 8.87 14.75 -15.93
C SER A 285 10.17 14.08 -15.47
N THR A 286 10.92 13.50 -16.42
CA THR A 286 12.23 12.89 -16.16
C THR A 286 13.31 13.35 -17.14
N PRO A 287 13.53 14.67 -17.31
CA PRO A 287 14.58 15.18 -18.19
C PRO A 287 15.94 14.54 -17.84
N PRO A 288 16.63 13.90 -18.81
CA PRO A 288 17.85 13.16 -18.53
C PRO A 288 19.04 14.09 -18.24
N ASP A 289 18.93 15.36 -18.61
CA ASP A 289 19.93 16.41 -18.51
C ASP A 289 19.54 17.53 -17.52
N SER A 290 18.55 17.29 -16.64
CA SER A 290 18.20 18.26 -15.59
C SER A 290 19.36 18.52 -14.64
N ARG A 291 19.50 19.78 -14.25
CA ARG A 291 20.48 20.26 -13.26
C ARG A 291 19.80 20.88 -12.05
N SER A 292 18.57 21.36 -12.20
CA SER A 292 17.76 21.88 -11.10
C SER A 292 16.39 21.22 -11.04
N LEU A 293 15.82 21.17 -9.83
CA LEU A 293 14.54 20.51 -9.57
C LEU A 293 13.38 21.11 -10.38
N ASP A 294 13.38 22.42 -10.64
CA ASP A 294 12.32 23.07 -11.41
C ASP A 294 12.29 22.63 -12.87
N GLU A 295 13.40 22.11 -13.42
CA GLU A 295 13.43 21.53 -14.76
C GLU A 295 12.71 20.17 -14.82
N GLU A 296 12.54 19.50 -13.68
CA GLU A 296 11.90 18.17 -13.58
C GLU A 296 10.37 18.26 -13.51
N GLY A 297 9.79 19.38 -13.10
CA GLY A 297 8.34 19.54 -13.02
C GLY A 297 7.84 20.51 -11.96
N VAL A 298 6.53 20.45 -11.69
CA VAL A 298 5.88 21.26 -10.65
C VAL A 298 6.25 20.70 -9.28
N VAL A 299 6.84 21.55 -8.43
CA VAL A 299 7.13 21.24 -7.04
C VAL A 299 5.93 21.60 -6.17
N ILE A 300 5.41 20.62 -5.44
CA ILE A 300 4.29 20.71 -4.53
C ILE A 300 4.80 20.39 -3.14
N ASP A 301 4.98 21.43 -2.34
CA ASP A 301 5.55 21.33 -1.01
C ASP A 301 4.46 21.08 0.06
N ASP A 302 3.37 21.85 0.01
CA ASP A 302 2.22 21.70 0.92
C ASP A 302 0.94 22.28 0.29
N PHE A 303 0.20 21.45 -0.45
CA PHE A 303 -1.06 21.86 -1.08
C PHE A 303 -2.29 21.22 -0.39
N LEU A 304 -3.15 22.04 0.20
CA LEU A 304 -4.45 21.60 0.73
C LEU A 304 -5.40 21.32 -0.44
N ILE A 305 -5.46 20.07 -0.90
CA ILE A 305 -6.28 19.64 -2.06
C ILE A 305 -7.75 19.47 -1.69
N VAL A 306 -8.05 19.07 -0.46
CA VAL A 306 -9.40 19.11 0.10
C VAL A 306 -9.35 19.93 1.38
N SER A 307 -10.19 20.95 1.47
CA SER A 307 -10.33 21.78 2.68
C SER A 307 -11.70 21.50 3.27
N GLU A 308 -11.74 20.91 4.47
CA GLU A 308 -12.98 20.59 5.19
C GLU A 308 -14.05 19.90 4.28
N GLY A 309 -13.61 18.92 3.48
CA GLY A 309 -14.47 18.16 2.55
C GLY A 309 -14.73 18.79 1.18
N ARG A 310 -14.25 20.02 0.91
CA ARG A 310 -14.34 20.67 -0.41
C ARG A 310 -13.07 20.45 -1.24
N LEU A 311 -13.21 19.79 -2.39
CA LEU A 311 -12.13 19.65 -3.36
C LEU A 311 -11.74 21.00 -3.98
N ARG A 312 -10.44 21.29 -4.02
CA ARG A 312 -9.83 22.52 -4.56
C ARG A 312 -9.20 22.28 -5.93
N GLU A 313 -10.01 21.74 -6.84
CA GLU A 313 -9.59 21.30 -8.17
C GLU A 313 -9.07 22.47 -9.03
N ALA A 314 -9.82 23.57 -9.09
CA ALA A 314 -9.41 24.75 -9.87
C ALA A 314 -8.09 25.32 -9.34
N GLU A 315 -7.95 25.46 -8.02
CA GLU A 315 -6.73 25.96 -7.40
C GLU A 315 -5.52 25.03 -7.64
N PHE A 316 -5.76 23.72 -7.77
CA PHE A 316 -4.71 22.76 -8.10
C PHE A 316 -4.31 22.87 -9.58
N CYS A 317 -5.27 23.01 -10.50
CA CYS A 317 -4.97 23.27 -11.91
C CYS A 317 -4.18 24.56 -12.11
N ASP A 318 -4.50 25.63 -11.37
CA ASP A 318 -3.75 26.89 -11.39
C ASP A 318 -2.30 26.70 -10.92
N LEU A 319 -2.08 25.88 -9.88
CA LEU A 319 -0.73 25.52 -9.43
C LEU A 319 0.06 24.81 -10.52
N LEU A 320 -0.55 23.83 -11.20
CA LEU A 320 0.09 23.08 -12.28
C LEU A 320 0.40 23.94 -13.50
N ALA A 321 -0.47 24.90 -13.82
CA ALA A 321 -0.32 25.81 -14.95
C ALA A 321 0.69 26.95 -14.67
N GLY A 322 0.86 27.33 -13.40
CA GLY A 322 1.70 28.46 -12.98
C GLY A 322 3.20 28.17 -12.91
N ALA A 323 3.63 26.91 -13.05
CA ALA A 323 5.04 26.54 -12.98
C ALA A 323 5.82 26.94 -14.25
N ARG A 324 7.15 27.05 -14.14
CA ARG A 324 8.05 27.33 -15.27
C ARG A 324 7.89 26.31 -16.41
N PHE A 325 7.71 25.04 -16.05
CA PHE A 325 7.40 23.95 -16.96
C PHE A 325 6.09 23.30 -16.51
N PRO A 326 4.93 23.77 -17.03
CA PRO A 326 3.63 23.35 -16.55
C PRO A 326 3.32 21.89 -16.92
N ALA A 327 2.43 21.27 -16.14
CA ALA A 327 1.94 19.93 -16.43
C ALA A 327 1.23 19.86 -17.78
N ARG A 328 1.54 18.82 -18.57
CA ARG A 328 0.98 18.66 -19.93
C ARG A 328 -0.46 18.15 -19.92
N SER A 329 -0.83 17.41 -18.87
CA SER A 329 -2.13 16.78 -18.73
C SER A 329 -2.80 17.02 -17.35
N PRO A 330 -3.10 18.28 -16.95
CA PRO A 330 -3.65 18.58 -15.62
C PRO A 330 -4.91 17.79 -15.26
N ASP A 331 -5.82 17.55 -16.22
CA ASP A 331 -7.03 16.76 -16.00
C ASP A 331 -6.72 15.31 -15.57
N THR A 332 -5.64 14.72 -16.11
CA THR A 332 -5.17 13.40 -15.71
C THR A 332 -4.55 13.45 -14.31
N ASN A 333 -3.80 14.50 -13.99
CA ASN A 333 -3.25 14.70 -12.64
C ASN A 333 -4.37 14.80 -11.60
N VAL A 334 -5.40 15.59 -11.87
CA VAL A 334 -6.58 15.71 -11.00
C VAL A 334 -7.30 14.37 -10.85
N ALA A 335 -7.50 13.62 -11.94
CA ALA A 335 -8.19 12.33 -11.89
C ALA A 335 -7.46 11.31 -10.99
N ASP A 336 -6.14 11.23 -11.10
CA ASP A 336 -5.33 10.33 -10.27
C ASP A 336 -5.27 10.80 -8.82
N LEU A 337 -5.19 12.12 -8.56
CA LEU A 337 -5.29 12.67 -7.20
C LEU A 337 -6.63 12.33 -6.54
N VAL A 338 -7.71 12.45 -7.29
CA VAL A 338 -9.05 12.07 -6.83
C VAL A 338 -9.13 10.58 -6.48
N ALA A 339 -8.47 9.72 -7.26
CA ALA A 339 -8.35 8.30 -6.94
C ALA A 339 -7.56 8.06 -5.65
N GLN A 340 -6.48 8.82 -5.40
CA GLN A 340 -5.72 8.75 -4.14
C GLN A 340 -6.52 9.23 -2.94
N ILE A 341 -7.28 10.32 -3.07
CA ILE A 341 -8.19 10.82 -2.01
C ILE A 341 -9.22 9.75 -1.65
N ALA A 342 -9.77 9.08 -2.65
CA ALA A 342 -10.76 8.01 -2.46
C ALA A 342 -10.19 6.77 -1.79
N ALA A 343 -8.98 6.37 -2.17
CA ALA A 343 -8.24 5.30 -1.53
C ALA A 343 -7.99 5.59 -0.05
N ASN A 344 -7.56 6.81 0.27
CA ASN A 344 -7.39 7.24 1.66
C ASN A 344 -8.71 7.22 2.42
N ALA A 345 -9.79 7.77 1.86
CA ALA A 345 -11.10 7.80 2.50
C ALA A 345 -11.63 6.40 2.83
N ASN A 346 -11.41 5.43 1.93
CA ASN A 346 -11.73 4.02 2.19
C ASN A 346 -10.90 3.46 3.37
N GLY A 347 -9.61 3.78 3.43
CA GLY A 347 -8.74 3.38 4.54
C GLY A 347 -9.16 3.97 5.87
N VAL A 348 -9.56 5.25 5.89
CA VAL A 348 -10.11 5.92 7.08
C VAL A 348 -11.33 5.17 7.60
N ALA A 349 -12.31 4.89 6.73
CA ALA A 349 -13.52 4.18 7.14
C ALA A 349 -13.23 2.76 7.69
N ALA A 350 -12.25 2.06 7.12
CA ALA A 350 -11.84 0.74 7.60
C ALA A 350 -11.15 0.83 8.97
N LEU A 351 -10.27 1.81 9.18
CA LEU A 351 -9.64 2.07 10.48
C LEU A 351 -10.67 2.45 11.56
N GLU A 352 -11.64 3.30 11.22
CA GLU A 352 -12.72 3.66 12.13
C GLU A 352 -13.55 2.44 12.54
N THR A 353 -13.79 1.51 11.62
CA THR A 353 -14.47 0.24 11.92
C THR A 353 -13.66 -0.62 12.90
N ILE A 354 -12.34 -0.72 12.72
CA ILE A 354 -11.44 -1.44 13.64
C ILE A 354 -11.47 -0.78 15.04
N VAL A 355 -11.38 0.56 15.09
CA VAL A 355 -11.43 1.32 16.35
C VAL A 355 -12.78 1.18 17.05
N ALA A 356 -13.89 1.17 16.30
CA ALA A 356 -15.23 0.98 16.85
C ALA A 356 -15.38 -0.43 17.46
N HIS A 357 -14.76 -1.45 16.86
CA HIS A 357 -14.86 -2.83 17.34
C HIS A 357 -13.94 -3.13 18.53
N HIS A 358 -12.69 -2.68 18.49
CA HIS A 358 -11.67 -3.04 19.47
C HIS A 358 -11.40 -1.96 20.53
N GLY A 359 -11.87 -0.73 20.32
CA GLY A 359 -11.55 0.43 21.15
C GLY A 359 -10.20 1.05 20.81
N TRP A 360 -10.11 2.38 20.94
CA TRP A 360 -8.92 3.14 20.56
C TRP A 360 -7.66 2.74 21.36
N GLU A 361 -7.79 2.50 22.67
CA GLU A 361 -6.66 2.15 23.54
C GLU A 361 -5.98 0.85 23.12
N VAL A 362 -6.78 -0.18 22.79
CA VAL A 362 -6.27 -1.47 22.31
C VAL A 362 -5.62 -1.31 20.95
N VAL A 363 -6.29 -0.63 20.01
CA VAL A 363 -5.72 -0.38 18.67
C VAL A 363 -4.38 0.34 18.80
N CYS A 364 -4.32 1.42 19.58
CA CYS A 364 -3.09 2.19 19.81
C CYS A 364 -1.96 1.34 20.39
N ALA A 365 -2.25 0.51 21.39
CA ALA A 365 -1.26 -0.40 21.97
C ALA A 365 -0.72 -1.40 20.94
N TYR A 366 -1.59 -1.99 20.12
CA TYR A 366 -1.19 -2.97 19.11
C TYR A 366 -0.46 -2.36 17.91
N LEU A 367 -0.65 -1.07 17.60
CA LEU A 367 0.26 -0.35 16.69
C LEU A 367 1.70 -0.39 17.21
N GLY A 368 1.87 -0.10 18.50
CA GLY A 368 3.17 -0.16 19.18
C GLY A 368 3.76 -1.57 19.16
N HIS A 369 2.98 -2.58 19.56
CA HIS A 369 3.45 -3.97 19.60
C HIS A 369 3.86 -4.52 18.23
N VAL A 370 3.18 -4.12 17.15
CA VAL A 370 3.55 -4.49 15.78
C VAL A 370 4.91 -3.89 15.39
N GLN A 371 5.17 -2.65 15.77
CA GLN A 371 6.49 -2.02 15.56
C GLN A 371 7.58 -2.66 16.44
N ASP A 372 7.29 -2.94 17.70
CA ASP A 372 8.24 -3.58 18.63
C ASP A 372 8.63 -5.00 18.18
N ASN A 373 7.67 -5.77 17.65
CA ASN A 373 7.95 -7.06 17.05
C ASN A 373 8.84 -6.93 15.81
N ALA A 374 8.58 -5.95 14.94
CA ALA A 374 9.41 -5.71 13.76
C ALA A 374 10.85 -5.34 14.15
N GLU A 375 11.03 -4.48 15.16
CA GLU A 375 12.34 -4.17 15.75
C GLU A 375 13.05 -5.45 16.25
N ALA A 376 12.34 -6.29 17.02
CA ALA A 376 12.89 -7.53 17.55
C ALA A 376 13.35 -8.49 16.45
N ARG A 377 12.66 -8.51 15.30
CA ARG A 377 13.02 -9.35 14.13
C ARG A 377 14.27 -8.87 13.43
N ILE A 378 14.43 -7.55 13.25
CA ILE A 378 15.67 -7.00 12.71
C ILE A 378 16.84 -7.26 13.66
N ARG A 379 16.65 -7.13 14.98
CA ARG A 379 17.69 -7.46 15.97
C ARG A 379 18.15 -8.92 15.88
N GLN A 380 17.25 -9.86 15.59
CA GLN A 380 17.61 -11.27 15.37
C GLN A 380 18.45 -11.49 14.12
N VAL A 381 18.24 -10.69 13.07
CA VAL A 381 19.07 -10.72 11.86
C VAL A 381 20.46 -10.18 12.17
N ILE A 382 20.54 -9.04 12.85
CA ILE A 382 21.80 -8.39 13.23
C ILE A 382 22.74 -9.36 13.96
N ASP A 383 22.21 -10.23 14.82
CA ASP A 383 22.98 -11.26 15.54
C ASP A 383 23.76 -12.22 14.62
N ARG A 384 23.34 -12.34 13.35
CA ARG A 384 23.93 -13.25 12.35
C ARG A 384 24.77 -12.54 11.30
N LEU A 385 24.67 -11.21 11.21
CA LEU A 385 25.44 -10.42 10.26
C LEU A 385 26.89 -10.28 10.71
N THR A 386 27.76 -9.98 9.76
CA THR A 386 29.17 -9.63 9.97
C THR A 386 29.43 -8.26 9.41
N ASP A 387 30.48 -7.60 9.91
CA ASP A 387 30.95 -6.34 9.36
C ASP A 387 31.32 -6.49 7.89
N GLY A 388 31.11 -5.42 7.13
CA GLY A 388 31.38 -5.39 5.70
C GLY A 388 31.57 -3.98 5.18
N ARG A 389 32.36 -3.84 4.13
CA ARG A 389 32.61 -2.55 3.46
C ARG A 389 32.77 -2.76 1.97
N ILE A 390 32.07 -1.93 1.20
CA ILE A 390 32.17 -1.88 -0.26
C ILE A 390 32.37 -0.43 -0.73
N VAL A 391 33.18 -0.28 -1.77
CA VAL A 391 33.20 0.90 -2.63
C VAL A 391 32.61 0.47 -3.96
N TYR A 392 31.44 1.00 -4.28
CA TYR A 392 30.71 0.68 -5.49
C TYR A 392 30.97 1.78 -6.54
N PRO A 393 31.62 1.47 -7.67
CA PRO A 393 31.95 2.45 -8.69
C PRO A 393 30.72 2.78 -9.54
N MET A 394 30.36 4.06 -9.68
CA MET A 394 29.32 4.53 -10.60
C MET A 394 29.87 4.64 -12.04
N ASP A 395 29.00 4.72 -13.03
CA ASP A 395 29.41 4.72 -14.46
C ASP A 395 30.18 5.97 -14.89
N ASP A 396 30.00 7.07 -14.18
CA ASP A 396 30.67 8.35 -14.42
C ASP A 396 31.93 8.55 -13.57
N GLY A 397 32.37 7.49 -12.89
CA GLY A 397 33.58 7.49 -12.05
C GLY A 397 33.38 8.00 -10.63
N ARG A 398 32.17 8.43 -10.23
CA ARG A 398 31.86 8.67 -8.81
C ARG A 398 31.87 7.36 -8.03
N GLU A 399 32.09 7.48 -6.73
CA GLU A 399 32.12 6.34 -5.81
C GLU A 399 31.00 6.43 -4.77
N LEU A 400 30.30 5.31 -4.61
CA LEU A 400 29.36 5.05 -3.52
C LEU A 400 30.07 4.22 -2.44
N HIS A 401 30.24 4.76 -1.25
CA HIS A 401 30.87 4.06 -0.14
C HIS A 401 29.81 3.56 0.82
N VAL A 402 29.93 2.32 1.28
CA VAL A 402 29.09 1.80 2.35
C VAL A 402 29.92 0.91 3.28
N ALA A 403 29.84 1.20 4.57
CA ALA A 403 30.39 0.36 5.63
C ALA A 403 29.27 -0.02 6.60
N VAL A 404 29.09 -1.32 6.83
CA VAL A 404 28.17 -1.84 7.84
C VAL A 404 28.99 -2.39 9.01
N SER A 405 28.77 -1.84 10.19
CA SER A 405 29.40 -2.28 11.45
C SER A 405 28.34 -2.81 12.41
N ILE A 406 28.59 -3.98 13.00
CA ILE A 406 27.64 -4.70 13.85
C ILE A 406 28.07 -4.61 15.31
N ASP A 407 27.26 -3.95 16.13
CA ASP A 407 27.34 -4.02 17.58
C ASP A 407 26.47 -5.18 18.07
N ARG A 408 27.10 -6.29 18.42
CA ARG A 408 26.40 -7.49 18.91
C ARG A 408 25.86 -7.33 20.33
N GLU A 409 26.47 -6.50 21.15
CA GLU A 409 26.04 -6.30 22.54
C GLU A 409 24.76 -5.46 22.57
N ALA A 410 24.76 -4.34 21.86
CA ALA A 410 23.58 -3.48 21.71
C ALA A 410 22.55 -4.03 20.70
N ARG A 411 22.93 -5.07 19.93
CA ARG A 411 22.16 -5.66 18.81
C ARG A 411 21.74 -4.57 17.83
N ARG A 412 22.71 -3.76 17.41
CA ARG A 412 22.55 -2.61 16.51
C ARG A 412 23.49 -2.73 15.32
N ALA A 413 23.09 -2.14 14.20
CA ALA A 413 23.94 -2.02 13.02
C ALA A 413 24.11 -0.55 12.67
N ARG A 414 25.35 -0.13 12.39
CA ARG A 414 25.66 1.18 11.86
C ARG A 414 25.96 1.07 10.37
N ILE A 415 25.19 1.77 9.54
CA ILE A 415 25.32 1.83 8.10
C ILE A 415 25.87 3.21 7.75
N ASP A 416 27.14 3.26 7.39
CA ASP A 416 27.87 4.49 7.16
C ASP A 416 28.23 4.67 5.69
N PHE A 417 27.72 5.75 5.10
CA PHE A 417 27.97 6.14 3.71
C PHE A 417 29.10 7.19 3.58
N THR A 418 29.83 7.50 4.66
CA THR A 418 30.97 8.42 4.65
C THR A 418 32.01 8.00 3.61
N GLY A 419 32.49 8.95 2.81
CA GLY A 419 33.37 8.72 1.67
C GLY A 419 32.63 8.72 0.32
N THR A 420 31.30 8.62 0.33
CA THR A 420 30.49 8.77 -0.88
C THR A 420 30.72 10.13 -1.52
N SER A 421 30.83 10.14 -2.85
CA SER A 421 31.15 11.33 -3.64
C SER A 421 30.15 12.48 -3.42
N ALA A 422 30.61 13.70 -3.66
CA ALA A 422 29.80 14.91 -3.61
C ALA A 422 28.56 14.82 -4.53
N GLN A 423 27.59 15.71 -4.29
CA GLN A 423 26.41 15.86 -5.15
C GLN A 423 26.79 16.03 -6.62
N ASP A 424 25.95 15.49 -7.49
CA ASP A 424 26.05 15.65 -8.94
C ASP A 424 25.65 17.06 -9.39
N GLU A 425 26.23 17.52 -10.49
CA GLU A 425 25.74 18.73 -11.16
C GLU A 425 24.51 18.48 -12.05
N GLY A 426 24.21 17.21 -12.36
CA GLY A 426 23.02 16.76 -13.05
C GLY A 426 21.98 16.20 -12.07
N ASN A 427 21.32 15.12 -12.48
CA ASN A 427 20.16 14.56 -11.79
C ASN A 427 20.41 13.23 -11.06
N PHE A 428 21.67 12.76 -11.07
CA PHE A 428 22.09 11.61 -10.28
C PHE A 428 22.34 12.06 -8.83
N ASN A 429 21.26 12.49 -8.20
CA ASN A 429 21.19 12.77 -6.77
C ASN A 429 19.94 12.08 -6.18
N ALA A 430 20.06 11.52 -4.98
CA ALA A 430 18.98 10.89 -4.24
C ALA A 430 18.76 11.66 -2.93
N PRO A 431 17.51 12.09 -2.63
CA PRO A 431 17.18 12.61 -1.31
C PRO A 431 17.49 11.57 -0.22
N PRO A 432 17.87 11.99 1.00
CA PRO A 432 18.21 11.07 2.10
C PRO A 432 17.11 10.04 2.42
N ALA A 433 15.85 10.41 2.18
CA ALA A 433 14.69 9.53 2.35
C ALA A 433 14.78 8.27 1.48
N VAL A 434 15.30 8.38 0.25
CA VAL A 434 15.51 7.24 -0.67
C VAL A 434 16.54 6.28 -0.09
N THR A 435 17.68 6.79 0.39
CA THR A 435 18.73 5.95 0.99
C THR A 435 18.21 5.20 2.23
N ARG A 436 17.42 5.87 3.08
CA ARG A 436 16.79 5.22 4.26
C ARG A 436 15.80 4.13 3.84
N ALA A 437 15.01 4.35 2.79
CA ALA A 437 14.10 3.36 2.23
C ALA A 437 14.84 2.10 1.75
N VAL A 438 15.98 2.30 1.07
CA VAL A 438 16.81 1.19 0.58
C VAL A 438 17.38 0.38 1.74
N VAL A 439 17.89 1.03 2.80
CA VAL A 439 18.39 0.35 4.00
C VAL A 439 17.26 -0.47 4.65
N LEU A 440 16.08 0.13 4.84
CA LEU A 440 14.91 -0.56 5.37
C LEU A 440 14.56 -1.82 4.56
N TYR A 441 14.52 -1.70 3.23
CA TYR A 441 14.24 -2.81 2.33
C TYR A 441 15.28 -3.94 2.45
N VAL A 442 16.57 -3.61 2.39
CA VAL A 442 17.66 -4.61 2.47
C VAL A 442 17.58 -5.38 3.79
N PHE A 443 17.43 -4.68 4.91
CA PHE A 443 17.35 -5.33 6.22
C PHE A 443 16.07 -6.17 6.37
N ARG A 444 14.94 -5.77 5.76
CA ARG A 444 13.76 -6.65 5.67
C ARG A 444 14.08 -7.91 4.88
N CYS A 445 14.68 -7.80 3.69
CA CYS A 445 15.00 -8.97 2.87
C CYS A 445 15.82 -10.03 3.62
N LEU A 446 16.70 -9.59 4.53
CA LEU A 446 17.55 -10.47 5.35
C LEU A 446 16.81 -11.18 6.49
N VAL A 447 15.60 -10.74 6.86
CA VAL A 447 14.78 -11.41 7.89
C VAL A 447 14.35 -12.80 7.46
N GLY A 448 14.06 -13.00 6.17
CA GLY A 448 13.60 -14.29 5.65
C GLY A 448 12.26 -14.77 6.22
N ALA A 449 11.44 -13.85 6.74
CA ALA A 449 10.09 -14.13 7.25
C ALA A 449 9.12 -13.02 6.85
N ASP A 450 7.84 -13.35 6.80
CA ASP A 450 6.77 -12.41 6.49
C ASP A 450 6.46 -11.53 7.69
N ILE A 451 7.26 -10.47 7.82
CA ILE A 451 7.00 -9.38 8.76
C ILE A 451 6.47 -8.16 7.99
N PRO A 452 5.49 -7.42 8.54
CA PRO A 452 5.09 -6.13 7.99
C PRO A 452 6.27 -5.17 7.95
N LEU A 453 6.38 -4.37 6.89
CA LEU A 453 7.40 -3.33 6.82
C LEU A 453 6.89 -2.07 7.53
N ASN A 454 7.52 -1.73 8.64
CA ASN A 454 7.14 -0.58 9.45
C ASN A 454 8.38 0.10 10.04
N GLU A 455 8.19 1.23 10.72
CA GLU A 455 9.32 2.01 11.25
C GLU A 455 10.08 1.32 12.38
N GLY A 456 9.49 0.32 13.04
CA GLY A 456 10.18 -0.53 14.02
C GLY A 456 11.44 -1.18 13.45
N CYS A 457 11.44 -1.51 12.15
CA CYS A 457 12.60 -2.07 11.46
C CYS A 457 13.82 -1.14 11.42
N LEU A 458 13.62 0.19 11.51
CA LEU A 458 14.70 1.18 11.47
C LEU A 458 15.31 1.48 12.84
N ARG A 459 14.58 1.23 13.94
CA ARG A 459 15.04 1.55 15.31
C ARG A 459 16.40 0.95 15.71
N PRO A 460 16.79 -0.28 15.30
CA PRO A 460 18.10 -0.83 15.62
C PRO A 460 19.20 -0.43 14.62
N LEU A 461 18.89 0.43 13.65
CA LEU A 461 19.79 0.82 12.57
C LEU A 461 20.20 2.29 12.72
N GLU A 462 21.50 2.55 12.83
CA GLU A 462 22.04 3.90 12.72
C GLU A 462 22.48 4.14 11.28
N ILE A 463 21.86 5.11 10.60
CA ILE A 463 22.14 5.42 9.20
C ILE A 463 22.85 6.76 9.12
N VAL A 464 24.10 6.75 8.63
CA VAL A 464 24.93 7.94 8.48
C VAL A 464 25.09 8.26 7.00
N ILE A 465 24.48 9.37 6.57
CA ILE A 465 24.52 9.86 5.20
C ILE A 465 25.28 11.20 5.21
N PRO A 466 26.41 11.34 4.49
CA PRO A 466 27.18 12.57 4.49
C PRO A 466 26.43 13.69 3.75
N GLU A 467 26.21 14.82 4.44
CA GLU A 467 25.59 16.02 3.85
C GLU A 467 26.38 16.52 2.64
N GLY A 468 25.69 16.95 1.58
CA GLY A 468 26.31 17.44 0.34
C GLY A 468 26.87 16.34 -0.56
N SER A 469 26.71 15.06 -0.20
CA SER A 469 26.92 13.94 -1.13
C SER A 469 25.73 13.79 -2.08
N PHE A 470 25.88 12.98 -3.13
CA PHE A 470 24.73 12.66 -4.00
C PHE A 470 23.64 11.83 -3.30
N LEU A 471 23.86 11.36 -2.06
CA LEU A 471 22.83 10.71 -1.22
C LEU A 471 22.12 11.70 -0.27
N ALA A 472 22.62 12.93 -0.19
CA ALA A 472 22.05 14.03 0.58
C ALA A 472 22.34 15.37 -0.13
N PRO A 473 21.81 15.56 -1.35
CA PRO A 473 22.05 16.76 -2.13
C PRO A 473 21.46 17.99 -1.43
N LEU A 474 22.00 19.17 -1.74
CA LEU A 474 21.44 20.43 -1.26
C LEU A 474 20.08 20.73 -1.93
N PRO A 475 19.15 21.44 -1.25
CA PRO A 475 17.85 21.82 -1.81
C PRO A 475 17.94 22.50 -3.18
N GLY A 476 17.10 22.07 -4.12
CA GLY A 476 17.00 22.60 -5.48
C GLY A 476 17.79 21.84 -6.54
N ALA A 477 18.63 20.87 -6.16
CA ALA A 477 19.28 19.98 -7.11
C ALA A 477 18.25 19.06 -7.81
N ALA A 478 18.54 18.67 -9.04
CA ALA A 478 17.79 17.66 -9.78
C ALA A 478 17.98 16.27 -9.14
N VAL A 479 16.93 15.46 -9.08
CA VAL A 479 16.92 14.18 -8.34
C VAL A 479 16.28 13.00 -9.07
N VAL A 480 15.88 13.14 -10.34
CA VAL A 480 15.09 12.10 -11.00
C VAL A 480 15.80 10.74 -11.13
N ALA A 481 17.13 10.73 -11.29
CA ALA A 481 17.91 9.49 -11.32
C ALA A 481 18.18 8.94 -9.90
N GLY A 482 17.88 9.69 -8.84
CA GLY A 482 17.98 9.26 -7.46
C GLY A 482 17.09 8.06 -7.14
N ASN A 483 15.82 8.16 -7.53
CA ASN A 483 14.82 7.13 -7.27
C ASN A 483 15.04 5.86 -8.10
N THR A 484 15.61 5.98 -9.29
CA THR A 484 15.68 4.89 -10.30
C THR A 484 17.06 4.24 -10.40
N GLU A 485 18.14 5.02 -10.32
CA GLU A 485 19.50 4.54 -10.54
C GLU A 485 20.27 4.44 -9.21
N ILE A 486 20.31 5.53 -8.44
CA ILE A 486 21.07 5.55 -7.18
C ILE A 486 20.47 4.60 -6.15
N SER A 487 19.14 4.51 -6.05
CA SER A 487 18.49 3.57 -5.14
C SER A 487 18.89 2.11 -5.42
N GLN A 488 19.00 1.73 -6.69
CA GLN A 488 19.45 0.40 -7.12
C GLN A 488 20.94 0.18 -6.80
N ALA A 489 21.78 1.20 -7.03
CA ALA A 489 23.19 1.16 -6.69
C ALA A 489 23.41 1.00 -5.17
N VAL A 490 22.69 1.74 -4.35
CA VAL A 490 22.71 1.63 -2.87
C VAL A 490 22.27 0.24 -2.44
N CYS A 491 21.23 -0.32 -3.07
CA CYS A 491 20.74 -1.65 -2.74
C CYS A 491 21.78 -2.73 -3.05
N ASN A 492 22.36 -2.69 -4.24
CA ASN A 492 23.46 -3.57 -4.64
C ASN A 492 24.67 -3.44 -3.70
N ALA A 493 25.10 -2.21 -3.40
CA ALA A 493 26.24 -1.95 -2.52
C ALA A 493 26.03 -2.53 -1.11
N LEU A 494 24.83 -2.39 -0.56
CA LEU A 494 24.47 -2.97 0.74
C LEU A 494 24.46 -4.50 0.73
N PHE A 495 23.84 -5.13 -0.29
CA PHE A 495 23.84 -6.58 -0.39
C PHE A 495 25.24 -7.16 -0.58
N LEU A 496 26.11 -6.49 -1.35
CA LEU A 496 27.51 -6.85 -1.48
C LEU A 496 28.28 -6.69 -0.17
N ALA A 497 28.11 -5.55 0.53
CA ALA A 497 28.77 -5.32 1.83
C ALA A 497 28.37 -6.39 2.85
N LEU A 498 27.12 -6.83 2.84
CA LEU A 498 26.59 -7.86 3.72
C LEU A 498 26.87 -9.30 3.23
N GLY A 499 27.47 -9.46 2.05
CA GLY A 499 27.77 -10.78 1.45
C GLY A 499 26.52 -11.63 1.18
N ALA A 500 25.36 -10.99 0.98
CA ALA A 500 24.07 -11.67 0.95
C ALA A 500 23.61 -12.07 -0.47
N LEU A 501 23.88 -11.22 -1.46
CA LEU A 501 23.43 -11.40 -2.85
C LEU A 501 24.43 -10.75 -3.81
N ALA A 502 24.59 -11.31 -5.02
CA ALA A 502 25.25 -10.61 -6.11
C ALA A 502 24.40 -9.43 -6.61
N CYS A 503 25.01 -8.51 -7.35
CA CYS A 503 24.29 -7.38 -7.93
C CYS A 503 23.21 -7.82 -8.91
N SER A 504 22.02 -7.23 -8.80
CA SER A 504 21.05 -7.20 -9.89
C SER A 504 21.41 -6.10 -10.91
N GLN A 505 20.59 -5.91 -11.94
CA GLN A 505 20.84 -4.97 -13.06
C GLN A 505 21.25 -3.53 -12.69
N GLY A 506 21.06 -3.06 -11.45
CA GLY A 506 21.62 -1.78 -10.97
C GLY A 506 20.93 -0.53 -11.51
N THR A 507 19.90 -0.69 -12.34
CA THR A 507 19.06 0.35 -12.95
C THR A 507 17.61 -0.12 -12.99
N MET A 508 16.66 0.80 -13.01
CA MET A 508 15.26 0.48 -13.33
C MET A 508 14.97 0.50 -14.84
N ASN A 509 15.96 0.85 -15.67
CA ASN A 509 15.83 1.08 -17.11
C ASN A 509 14.61 1.93 -17.43
N ASN A 510 14.61 3.16 -16.93
CA ASN A 510 13.47 4.02 -17.03
C ASN A 510 13.30 4.51 -18.47
N LEU A 511 12.20 4.12 -19.11
CA LEU A 511 11.83 4.46 -20.47
C LEU A 511 10.58 5.32 -20.45
N LEU A 512 10.72 6.54 -20.97
CA LEU A 512 9.60 7.43 -21.18
C LEU A 512 9.51 7.83 -22.63
N PHE A 513 8.31 8.15 -23.05
CA PHE A 513 8.10 8.84 -24.30
C PHE A 513 6.84 9.69 -24.25
N GLY A 514 6.79 10.69 -25.12
CA GLY A 514 5.58 11.46 -25.27
C GLY A 514 5.68 12.61 -26.26
N ASP A 515 4.57 13.32 -26.32
CA ASP A 515 4.36 14.55 -27.05
C ASP A 515 3.62 15.57 -26.16
N ALA A 516 3.04 16.62 -26.74
CA ALA A 516 2.29 17.64 -25.99
C ALA A 516 1.01 17.11 -25.33
N THR A 517 0.46 15.99 -25.80
CA THR A 517 -0.85 15.46 -25.43
C THR A 517 -0.81 14.06 -24.81
N ARG A 518 0.26 13.30 -25.04
CA ARG A 518 0.43 11.94 -24.52
C ARG A 518 1.78 11.79 -23.83
N GLN A 519 1.76 11.22 -22.64
CA GLN A 519 2.96 10.89 -21.87
C GLN A 519 2.87 9.44 -21.38
N TYR A 520 3.99 8.74 -21.45
CA TYR A 520 4.12 7.35 -21.04
C TYR A 520 5.44 7.15 -20.29
N TYR A 521 5.38 6.29 -19.28
CA TYR A 521 6.50 5.92 -18.41
C TYR A 521 6.46 4.39 -18.18
N GLU A 522 7.61 3.73 -18.32
CA GLU A 522 7.83 2.29 -18.08
C GLU A 522 9.21 2.03 -17.48
N THR A 523 9.30 1.18 -16.46
CA THR A 523 10.58 0.61 -16.01
C THR A 523 10.77 -0.74 -16.68
N ILE A 524 11.86 -0.94 -17.42
CA ILE A 524 12.12 -2.20 -18.11
C ILE A 524 12.88 -3.18 -17.20
N CYS A 525 12.28 -4.36 -17.00
CA CYS A 525 12.87 -5.41 -16.17
C CYS A 525 14.20 -5.94 -16.72
N GLY A 526 14.94 -6.66 -15.89
CA GLY A 526 16.18 -7.32 -16.31
C GLY A 526 16.54 -8.50 -15.43
N GLY A 527 17.85 -8.73 -15.25
CA GLY A 527 18.38 -9.85 -14.50
C GLY A 527 18.46 -9.57 -13.00
N ALA A 528 17.97 -10.51 -12.18
CA ALA A 528 18.25 -10.54 -10.76
C ALA A 528 19.65 -11.11 -10.47
N GLY A 529 20.27 -10.65 -9.39
CA GLY A 529 21.51 -11.20 -8.87
C GLY A 529 21.34 -12.64 -8.39
N ALA A 530 22.37 -13.46 -8.59
CA ALA A 530 22.46 -14.81 -8.01
C ALA A 530 22.77 -14.73 -6.50
N GLY A 531 22.46 -15.80 -5.77
CA GLY A 531 22.76 -15.88 -4.34
C GLY A 531 23.26 -17.24 -3.90
N PRO A 532 23.39 -17.47 -2.58
CA PRO A 532 23.94 -18.71 -2.04
C PRO A 532 23.05 -19.91 -2.41
N GLY A 533 23.50 -20.73 -3.36
CA GLY A 533 22.80 -21.95 -3.78
C GLY A 533 21.74 -21.75 -4.88
N PHE A 534 21.63 -20.57 -5.49
CA PHE A 534 20.61 -20.32 -6.52
C PHE A 534 21.04 -19.32 -7.60
N ASP A 535 20.59 -19.57 -8.83
CA ASP A 535 20.73 -18.66 -9.98
C ASP A 535 19.75 -17.47 -9.86
N GLY A 536 20.10 -16.36 -10.50
CA GLY A 536 19.24 -15.19 -10.60
C GLY A 536 18.05 -15.41 -11.55
N ALA A 537 16.90 -14.82 -11.22
CA ALA A 537 15.73 -14.83 -12.09
C ALA A 537 15.89 -13.88 -13.29
N SER A 538 15.52 -14.34 -14.48
CA SER A 538 15.59 -13.57 -15.74
C SER A 538 14.35 -12.71 -15.98
N ALA A 539 14.54 -11.51 -16.54
CA ALA A 539 13.51 -10.57 -16.97
C ALA A 539 12.45 -10.25 -15.89
N VAL A 540 12.88 -9.99 -14.65
CA VAL A 540 12.03 -9.58 -13.53
C VAL A 540 12.38 -8.18 -13.04
N GLN A 541 11.42 -7.49 -12.42
CA GLN A 541 11.74 -6.31 -11.64
C GLN A 541 12.52 -6.72 -10.40
N THR A 542 13.52 -5.91 -10.02
CA THR A 542 14.41 -6.21 -8.91
C THR A 542 14.46 -5.06 -7.94
N HIS A 543 14.46 -5.39 -6.65
CA HIS A 543 14.72 -4.47 -5.54
C HIS A 543 13.80 -3.25 -5.50
N MET A 544 14.28 -2.07 -5.93
CA MET A 544 13.62 -0.79 -5.71
C MET A 544 12.37 -0.57 -6.60
N THR A 545 12.02 -1.55 -7.43
CA THR A 545 10.80 -1.55 -8.25
C THR A 545 10.16 -2.94 -8.25
N ASN A 546 8.84 -2.98 -8.34
CA ASN A 546 8.02 -4.18 -8.52
C ASN A 546 6.78 -3.87 -9.39
N THR A 547 6.93 -2.92 -10.32
CA THR A 547 5.84 -2.53 -11.21
C THR A 547 5.60 -3.58 -12.29
N ARG A 548 4.37 -3.64 -12.80
CA ARG A 548 4.04 -4.47 -13.96
C ARG A 548 4.50 -3.78 -15.25
N MET A 549 4.80 -4.60 -16.26
CA MET A 549 4.87 -4.15 -17.65
C MET A 549 3.52 -3.59 -18.08
N THR A 550 3.52 -2.66 -19.03
CA THR A 550 2.27 -2.36 -19.76
C THR A 550 2.04 -3.43 -20.80
N ASP A 551 0.82 -3.99 -20.78
CA ASP A 551 0.39 -4.94 -21.80
C ASP A 551 0.57 -4.33 -23.20
N PRO A 552 1.19 -5.05 -24.16
CA PRO A 552 1.38 -4.56 -25.52
C PRO A 552 0.10 -4.05 -26.18
N GLU A 553 -1.03 -4.73 -26.01
CA GLU A 553 -2.31 -4.32 -26.62
C GLU A 553 -2.80 -3.01 -26.00
N VAL A 554 -2.65 -2.85 -24.68
CA VAL A 554 -3.00 -1.59 -23.99
C VAL A 554 -2.10 -0.45 -24.45
N MET A 555 -0.79 -0.71 -24.62
CA MET A 555 0.15 0.29 -25.12
C MET A 555 -0.22 0.73 -26.55
N GLU A 556 -0.42 -0.21 -27.46
CA GLU A 556 -0.76 0.08 -28.87
C GLU A 556 -2.14 0.73 -29.03
N LEU A 557 -3.08 0.46 -28.11
CA LEU A 557 -4.40 1.08 -28.11
C LEU A 557 -4.35 2.55 -27.65
N ARG A 558 -3.51 2.85 -26.65
CA ARG A 558 -3.48 4.17 -26.00
C ARG A 558 -2.46 5.14 -26.60
N TYR A 559 -1.42 4.63 -27.24
CA TYR A 559 -0.32 5.43 -27.76
C TYR A 559 -0.02 5.07 -29.22
N PRO A 560 0.42 6.04 -30.06
CA PRO A 560 0.84 5.75 -31.43
C PRO A 560 2.23 5.09 -31.47
N VAL A 561 2.30 3.89 -30.90
CA VAL A 561 3.50 3.04 -30.79
C VAL A 561 3.11 1.62 -31.19
N ARG A 562 4.06 0.87 -31.76
CA ARG A 562 3.97 -0.57 -32.03
C ARG A 562 5.00 -1.29 -31.18
N VAL A 563 4.60 -2.34 -30.47
CA VAL A 563 5.54 -3.24 -29.78
C VAL A 563 6.02 -4.28 -30.79
N GLU A 564 7.27 -4.15 -31.25
CA GLU A 564 7.83 -5.09 -32.23
C GLU A 564 8.42 -6.33 -31.57
N GLU A 565 8.97 -6.18 -30.36
CA GLU A 565 9.53 -7.29 -29.61
C GLU A 565 9.47 -7.02 -28.11
N PHE A 566 9.10 -8.05 -27.36
CA PHE A 566 9.38 -8.15 -25.94
C PHE A 566 9.82 -9.56 -25.60
N SER A 567 11.12 -9.75 -25.31
CA SER A 567 11.73 -11.07 -25.17
C SER A 567 12.81 -11.08 -24.08
N ILE A 568 13.18 -12.28 -23.59
CA ILE A 568 14.33 -12.44 -22.70
C ILE A 568 15.61 -12.32 -23.55
N ARG A 569 16.54 -11.46 -23.12
CA ARG A 569 17.87 -11.31 -23.72
C ARG A 569 18.76 -12.49 -23.30
N ARG A 570 18.51 -13.66 -23.88
CA ARG A 570 19.20 -14.91 -23.49
C ARG A 570 20.71 -14.79 -23.59
N GLY A 571 21.42 -15.30 -22.59
CA GLY A 571 22.88 -15.25 -22.56
C GLY A 571 23.48 -13.98 -21.95
N SER A 572 22.66 -13.03 -21.50
CA SER A 572 23.14 -11.74 -20.97
C SER A 572 23.41 -11.72 -19.46
N GLY A 573 22.94 -12.70 -18.70
CA GLY A 573 23.22 -12.83 -17.27
C GLY A 573 24.70 -13.08 -17.00
N GLY A 574 25.20 -12.49 -15.91
CA GLY A 574 26.61 -12.61 -15.50
C GLY A 574 27.00 -14.04 -15.15
N ASP A 575 28.21 -14.43 -15.52
CA ASP A 575 28.75 -15.76 -15.24
C ASP A 575 29.25 -15.88 -13.79
N GLY A 576 29.11 -17.07 -13.22
CA GLY A 576 29.51 -17.40 -11.85
C GLY A 576 29.24 -18.88 -11.53
N LEU A 577 29.52 -19.30 -10.29
CA LEU A 577 29.10 -20.64 -9.83
C LEU A 577 27.58 -20.81 -9.93
N HIS A 578 26.87 -19.75 -9.57
CA HIS A 578 25.46 -19.54 -9.91
C HIS A 578 25.38 -18.36 -10.87
N ARG A 579 24.56 -18.51 -11.91
CA ARG A 579 24.46 -17.54 -13.00
C ARG A 579 23.49 -16.42 -12.63
N GLY A 580 23.81 -15.18 -12.98
CA GLY A 580 22.86 -14.08 -12.89
C GLY A 580 21.69 -14.25 -13.87
N GLY A 581 20.56 -13.63 -13.56
CA GLY A 581 19.41 -13.63 -14.46
C GLY A 581 19.71 -12.94 -15.80
N ASP A 582 19.13 -13.42 -16.88
CA ASP A 582 19.20 -12.74 -18.18
C ASP A 582 18.29 -11.49 -18.19
N GLY A 583 18.70 -10.45 -18.90
CA GLY A 583 17.92 -9.22 -19.10
C GLY A 583 16.73 -9.39 -20.05
N ALA A 584 16.12 -8.27 -20.45
CA ALA A 584 15.02 -8.23 -21.43
C ALA A 584 15.37 -7.35 -22.66
N VAL A 585 14.73 -7.66 -23.79
CA VAL A 585 14.71 -6.83 -25.00
C VAL A 585 13.31 -6.24 -25.14
N ARG A 586 13.21 -4.91 -25.20
CA ARG A 586 11.97 -4.17 -25.47
C ARG A 586 12.17 -3.32 -26.72
N ARG A 587 11.52 -3.66 -27.83
CA ARG A 587 11.61 -2.92 -29.11
C ARG A 587 10.30 -2.24 -29.45
N LEU A 588 10.33 -0.92 -29.52
CA LEU A 588 9.18 -0.07 -29.81
C LEU A 588 9.41 0.69 -31.11
N ARG A 589 8.37 0.77 -31.95
CA ARG A 589 8.35 1.63 -33.14
C ARG A 589 7.33 2.74 -32.93
N PHE A 590 7.79 3.99 -32.89
CA PHE A 590 6.94 5.16 -32.86
C PHE A 590 6.26 5.35 -34.22
N LEU A 591 4.93 5.52 -34.22
CA LEU A 591 4.11 5.71 -35.42
C LEU A 591 3.87 7.20 -35.71
N GLU A 592 4.16 8.06 -34.74
CA GLU A 592 4.13 9.53 -34.81
C GLU A 592 5.42 10.09 -34.20
N PRO A 593 5.83 11.33 -34.54
CA PRO A 593 6.96 11.98 -33.89
C PRO A 593 6.76 12.07 -32.37
N MET A 594 7.72 11.55 -31.60
CA MET A 594 7.72 11.61 -30.14
C MET A 594 9.12 11.92 -29.61
N THR A 595 9.18 12.48 -28.41
CA THR A 595 10.40 12.58 -27.63
C THR A 595 10.52 11.33 -26.77
N ALA A 596 11.56 10.53 -26.99
CA ALA A 596 11.90 9.40 -26.12
C ALA A 596 12.97 9.83 -25.12
N VAL A 597 12.78 9.47 -23.85
CA VAL A 597 13.69 9.76 -22.75
C VAL A 597 14.07 8.45 -22.08
N VAL A 598 15.36 8.28 -21.83
CA VAL A 598 15.89 7.11 -21.14
C VAL A 598 16.79 7.56 -20.01
N VAL A 599 16.45 7.14 -18.79
CA VAL A 599 17.32 7.26 -17.62
C VAL A 599 17.73 5.85 -17.24
N ALA A 600 18.99 5.51 -17.47
CA ALA A 600 19.53 4.19 -17.21
C ALA A 600 21.05 4.24 -17.02
N SER A 601 21.57 3.29 -16.24
CA SER A 601 22.99 3.05 -16.00
C SER A 601 23.32 1.57 -16.26
N ARG A 602 24.58 1.17 -16.02
CA ARG A 602 25.11 -0.19 -16.12
C ARG A 602 24.91 -0.85 -17.48
N ARG A 603 25.24 -0.10 -18.55
CA ARG A 603 25.04 -0.54 -19.94
C ARG A 603 26.29 -1.07 -20.67
N THR A 604 27.28 -1.57 -19.94
CA THR A 604 28.53 -2.11 -20.51
C THR A 604 28.42 -3.55 -21.00
#